data_AF-A0A9J6RND2-F1
#
_entry.id   AF-A0A9J6RND2-F1
#
_cell.length_a   1.000
_cell.length_b   1.000
_cell.length_c   1.000
_cell.angle_alpha   90.00
_cell.angle_beta   90.00
_cell.angle_gamma   90.00
#
_symmetry.space_group_name_H-M   'P 1'
#
loop_
_entity.id
_entity.type
_entity.pdbx_description
1 polymer ?
#
loop_
_entity_poly.entity_id
_entity_poly.type
_entity_poly.pdbx_seq_one_letter_code
_entity_poly.pdbx_strand_id
1 'polypeptide(L)'
;MSSSISLGERLSQQGVSRRTFVKFCATTASLLALPQTAVPQMVAALSAARRPSVIWLPFQECTGCTEAILRSHAPTLESLIFDSI
;
A
#
# COMPACT_ATOMS: atom_id res chain seq x y z
N MET A 1 -8.43 4.94 -16.14
CA MET A 1 -8.19 3.49 -16.32
C MET A 1 -7.15 3.07 -15.29
N SER A 2 -7.55 2.38 -14.23
CA SER A 2 -6.61 1.95 -13.18
C SER A 2 -5.74 0.82 -13.71
N SER A 3 -4.49 1.15 -14.05
CA SER A 3 -3.51 0.18 -14.51
C SER A 3 -3.16 -0.77 -13.37
N SER A 4 -3.35 -2.07 -13.60
CA SER A 4 -3.15 -3.17 -12.65
C SER A 4 -1.66 -3.47 -12.38
N ILE A 5 -0.87 -2.45 -12.07
CA ILE A 5 0.56 -2.58 -11.79
C ILE A 5 0.78 -3.04 -10.35
N SER A 6 1.78 -3.90 -10.16
CA SER A 6 2.19 -4.41 -8.86
C SER A 6 2.97 -3.35 -8.06
N LEU A 7 3.05 -3.52 -6.74
CA LEU A 7 3.81 -2.66 -5.86
C LEU A 7 5.30 -2.64 -6.23
N GLY A 8 5.86 -3.80 -6.62
CA GLY A 8 7.25 -3.87 -7.09
C GLY A 8 7.52 -2.99 -8.31
N GLU A 9 6.61 -3.01 -9.29
CA GLU A 9 6.71 -2.17 -10.50
C GLU A 9 6.56 -0.68 -10.18
N ARG A 10 5.60 -0.31 -9.31
CA ARG A 10 5.43 1.08 -8.86
C ARG A 10 6.68 1.63 -8.19
N LEU A 11 7.25 0.86 -7.26
CA LEU A 11 8.49 1.25 -6.58
C LEU A 11 9.65 1.39 -7.57
N SER A 12 9.74 0.50 -8.56
CA SER A 12 10.75 0.61 -9.62
C SER A 12 10.58 1.87 -10.47
N GLN A 13 9.35 2.25 -10.83
CA GLN A 13 9.07 3.49 -11.56
C GLN A 13 9.44 4.74 -10.76
N GLN A 14 9.37 4.66 -9.43
CA GLN A 14 9.80 5.71 -8.50
C GLN A 14 11.31 5.67 -8.19
N GLY A 15 12.09 4.84 -8.88
CA GLY A 15 13.56 4.79 -8.74
C GLY A 15 14.06 3.91 -7.58
N VAL A 16 13.20 3.12 -6.94
CA VAL A 16 13.62 2.18 -5.90
C VAL A 16 14.31 0.98 -6.54
N SER A 17 15.62 0.85 -6.32
CA SER A 17 16.37 -0.31 -6.82
C SER A 17 15.94 -1.60 -6.12
N ARG A 18 16.05 -2.73 -6.84
CA ARG A 18 15.82 -4.07 -6.25
C ARG A 18 16.60 -4.30 -4.96
N ARG A 19 17.85 -3.82 -4.90
CA ARG A 19 18.70 -3.94 -3.71
C ARG A 19 18.13 -3.14 -2.53
N THR A 20 17.66 -1.92 -2.78
CA THR A 20 17.03 -1.07 -1.76
C THR A 20 15.76 -1.72 -1.24
N PHE A 21 14.93 -2.28 -2.11
CA PHE A 21 13.70 -2.97 -1.73
C PHE A 21 13.97 -4.22 -0.88
N VAL A 22 14.95 -5.04 -1.25
CA VAL A 22 15.34 -6.21 -0.43
C VAL A 22 15.89 -5.79 0.93
N LYS A 23 16.70 -4.71 0.99
CA LYS A 23 17.17 -4.15 2.27
C LYS A 23 16.00 -3.71 3.15
N PHE A 24 15.00 -3.03 2.58
CA PHE A 24 13.79 -2.67 3.31
C PHE A 24 13.11 -3.90 3.91
N CYS A 25 12.87 -4.95 3.11
CA CYS A 25 12.26 -6.18 3.60
C CYS A 25 13.08 -6.85 4.72
N ALA A 26 14.40 -6.88 4.60
CA ALA A 26 15.30 -7.45 5.61
C ALA A 26 15.28 -6.63 6.92
N THR A 27 15.29 -5.30 6.83
CA THR A 27 15.18 -4.41 7.98
C THR A 27 13.83 -4.59 8.68
N THR A 28 12.72 -4.62 7.93
CA THR A 28 11.38 -4.83 8.49
C THR A 28 11.25 -6.21 9.14
N ALA A 29 11.75 -7.26 8.50
CA ALA A 29 11.79 -8.61 9.10
C ALA A 29 12.55 -8.61 10.44
N SER A 30 13.68 -7.91 10.50
CA SER A 30 14.49 -7.80 11.72
C SER A 30 13.76 -7.03 12.83
N LEU A 31 13.09 -5.92 12.50
CA LEU A 31 12.30 -5.13 13.46
C LEU A 31 11.12 -5.93 14.04
N LEU A 32 10.57 -6.86 13.25
CA LEU A 32 9.49 -7.76 13.67
C LEU A 32 10.01 -9.07 14.30
N ALA A 33 11.32 -9.18 14.56
CA ALA A 33 11.98 -10.38 15.08
C ALA A 33 11.67 -11.67 14.28
N LEU A 34 11.52 -11.54 12.96
CA LEU A 34 11.26 -12.66 12.06
C LEU A 34 12.55 -13.39 11.66
N PRO A 35 12.49 -14.71 11.36
CA PRO A 35 13.65 -15.45 10.89
C PRO A 35 14.11 -14.95 9.52
N GLN A 36 15.40 -15.16 9.20
CA GLN A 36 15.99 -14.74 7.91
C GLN A 36 15.29 -15.37 6.69
N THR A 37 14.65 -16.52 6.88
CA THR A 37 13.83 -17.19 5.86
C THR A 37 12.56 -16.41 5.47
N ALA A 38 12.10 -15.47 6.30
CA ALA A 38 10.94 -14.62 5.99
C ALA A 38 11.26 -13.55 4.95
N VAL A 39 12.52 -13.11 4.83
CA VAL A 39 12.93 -12.06 3.87
C VAL A 39 12.56 -12.39 2.43
N PRO A 40 12.92 -13.56 1.85
CA PRO A 40 12.51 -13.89 0.48
C PRO A 40 10.99 -13.99 0.31
N GLN A 41 10.26 -14.45 1.34
CA GLN A 41 8.79 -14.51 1.31
C GLN A 41 8.17 -13.11 1.27
N MET A 42 8.68 -12.19 2.10
CA MET A 42 8.25 -10.79 2.10
C MET A 42 8.54 -10.11 0.77
N VAL A 43 9.74 -10.31 0.21
CA VAL A 43 10.11 -9.77 -1.11
C VAL A 43 9.15 -10.26 -2.19
N ALA A 44 8.85 -11.57 -2.22
CA ALA A 44 7.92 -12.15 -3.19
C ALA A 44 6.48 -11.59 -3.00
N ALA A 45 5.97 -11.60 -1.78
CA ALA A 45 4.61 -11.13 -1.49
C ALA A 45 4.44 -9.63 -1.78
N LEU A 46 5.36 -8.79 -1.31
CA LEU A 46 5.28 -7.35 -1.49
C LEU A 46 5.55 -6.94 -2.94
N SER A 47 6.45 -7.59 -3.67
CA SER A 47 6.67 -7.27 -5.08
C SER A 47 5.44 -7.56 -5.95
N ALA A 48 4.70 -8.62 -5.64
CA ALA A 48 3.48 -9.01 -6.36
C ALA A 48 2.20 -8.33 -5.80
N ALA A 49 2.28 -7.62 -4.68
CA ALA A 49 1.15 -6.99 -4.03
C ALA A 49 0.46 -5.98 -4.97
N ARG A 50 -0.87 -5.95 -4.92
CA ARG A 50 -1.70 -4.98 -5.65
C ARG A 50 -2.36 -4.02 -4.67
N ARG A 51 -2.98 -2.96 -5.19
CA ARG A 51 -3.73 -2.02 -4.36
C ARG A 51 -4.83 -2.74 -3.57
N PRO A 52 -5.03 -2.39 -2.29
CA PRO A 52 -6.02 -3.05 -1.45
C PRO A 52 -7.43 -2.70 -1.94
N SER A 53 -8.31 -3.71 -2.00
CA SER A 53 -9.71 -3.47 -2.27
C SER A 53 -10.40 -2.91 -1.02
N VAL A 54 -11.08 -1.77 -1.17
CA VAL A 54 -11.86 -1.14 -0.10
C VAL A 54 -13.34 -1.20 -0.45
N ILE A 55 -14.16 -1.66 0.50
CA ILE A 55 -15.61 -1.68 0.39
C ILE A 55 -16.15 -0.67 1.39
N TRP A 56 -16.87 0.34 0.90
CA TRP A 56 -17.53 1.35 1.72
C TRP A 56 -19.02 1.02 1.84
N LEU A 57 -19.51 0.78 3.06
CA LEU A 57 -20.89 0.37 3.33
C LEU A 57 -21.57 1.38 4.25
N PRO A 58 -22.29 2.38 3.69
CA PRO A 58 -23.10 3.29 4.51
C PRO A 58 -24.37 2.56 4.96
N PHE A 59 -24.56 2.44 6.27
CA PHE A 59 -25.78 1.89 6.87
C PHE A 59 -26.72 3.04 7.29
N GLN A 60 -27.36 2.95 8.45
CA GLN A 60 -28.11 4.07 9.04
C GLN A 60 -27.12 5.11 9.60
N GLU A 61 -26.53 5.90 8.71
CA GLU A 61 -25.63 6.99 9.07
C GLU A 61 -26.25 8.37 8.79
N CYS A 62 -25.70 9.40 9.44
CA CYS A 62 -26.04 10.81 9.23
C CYS A 62 -25.12 11.50 8.20
N THR A 63 -24.45 10.73 7.35
CA THR A 63 -23.44 11.13 6.35
C THR A 63 -22.20 11.88 6.86
N GLY A 64 -22.11 12.18 8.15
CA GLY A 64 -20.98 12.91 8.73
C GLY A 64 -19.61 12.23 8.54
N CYS A 65 -19.56 10.89 8.53
CA CYS A 65 -18.31 10.16 8.28
C CYS A 65 -17.87 10.29 6.81
N THR A 66 -18.82 10.24 5.87
CA THR A 66 -18.57 10.45 4.45
C THR A 66 -18.11 11.88 4.18
N GLU A 67 -18.73 12.89 4.82
CA GLU A 67 -18.28 14.29 4.74
C GLU A 67 -16.90 14.52 5.33
N ALA A 68 -16.58 13.86 6.45
CA ALA A 68 -15.26 13.94 7.06
C ALA A 68 -14.16 13.43 6.12
N ILE A 69 -14.42 12.33 5.40
CA ILE A 69 -13.49 11.79 4.39
C ILE A 69 -13.37 12.75 3.21
N LEU A 70 -14.48 13.30 2.71
CA LEU A 70 -14.48 14.30 1.62
C LEU A 70 -13.66 15.56 1.96
N ARG A 71 -13.52 15.88 3.26
CA ARG A 71 -12.74 17.03 3.75
C ARG A 71 -11.32 16.68 4.20
N SER A 72 -10.89 15.42 4.09
CA SER A 72 -9.52 15.03 4.42
C SER A 72 -8.51 15.73 3.50
N HIS A 73 -7.39 16.18 4.06
CA HIS A 73 -6.33 16.88 3.31
C HIS A 73 -5.01 16.10 3.24
N ALA A 74 -4.82 15.08 4.08
CA ALA A 74 -3.58 14.30 4.13
C ALA A 74 -3.89 12.82 4.45
N PRO A 75 -4.29 12.00 3.46
CA PRO A 75 -4.41 12.33 2.03
C PRO A 75 -5.72 13.05 1.68
N THR A 76 -5.77 13.71 0.51
CA THR A 76 -7.05 14.13 -0.09
C THR A 76 -7.82 12.92 -0.62
N LEU A 77 -9.13 13.05 -0.85
CA LEU A 77 -9.94 11.96 -1.37
C LEU A 77 -9.43 11.45 -2.73
N GLU A 78 -8.99 12.35 -3.60
CA GLU A 78 -8.46 12.00 -4.92
C GLU A 78 -7.17 11.19 -4.79
N SER A 79 -6.23 11.62 -3.94
CA SER A 79 -4.98 10.87 -3.74
C SER A 79 -5.21 9.53 -3.04
N LEU A 80 -6.20 9.46 -2.14
CA LEU A 80 -6.61 8.18 -1.56
C LEU A 80 -7.08 7.23 -2.66
N ILE A 81 -8.06 7.62 -3.48
CA ILE A 81 -8.67 6.79 -4.52
C ILE A 81 -7.70 6.46 -5.67
N PHE A 82 -6.84 7.39 -6.07
CA PHE A 82 -6.03 7.24 -7.27
C PHE A 82 -4.59 6.83 -7.01
N ASP A 83 -4.05 7.02 -5.81
CA ASP A 83 -2.66 6.66 -5.51
C ASP A 83 -2.53 5.53 -4.51
N SER A 84 -3.46 5.42 -3.55
CA SER A 84 -3.35 4.54 -2.38
C SER A 84 -4.16 3.26 -2.50
N ILE A 85 -5.45 3.38 -2.82
CA ILE A 85 -6.39 2.26 -3.02
C ILE A 85 -6.76 2.11 -4.50
#